data_AF-A0A5V7ZHB5-F1
#
_entry.id   AF-A0A5V7ZHB5-F1
#
_cell.length_a   1.000
_cell.length_b   1.000
_cell.length_c   1.000
_cell.angle_alpha   90.00
_cell.angle_beta   90.00
_cell.angle_gamma   90.00
#
_symmetry.space_group_name_H-M   'P 1'
#
loop_
_entity.id
_entity.type
_entity.pdbx_description
1 polymer ?
#
loop_
_entity_poly.entity_id
_entity_poly.type
_entity_poly.pdbx_seq_one_letter_code
_entity_poly.pdbx_strand_id
1 'polypeptide(L)'
;MSLWLSIVTRATGLPDKRYLNDPVIFRYYQQKIQKAPFALVGWTLCFLATIGVSLGLELSNQILLLVLLILFLLMVVLQSRYQFMHPERCISARFYQEVLDDASVSDIQKAQFEYLFVSKVDAMTIGDLYRLYDFNRGGR
;
A
#
# COMPACT_ATOMS: atom_id res chain seq x y z
N MET A 1 -15.54 11.75 -9.98
CA MET A 1 -14.45 11.92 -8.98
C MET A 1 -13.51 12.97 -9.52
N SER A 2 -13.07 13.95 -8.73
CA SER A 2 -12.16 14.98 -9.25
C SER A 2 -10.82 14.34 -9.65
N LEU A 3 -10.23 14.80 -10.76
CA LEU A 3 -8.95 14.31 -11.29
C LEU A 3 -7.86 14.25 -10.22
N TRP A 4 -7.81 15.28 -9.37
CA TRP A 4 -6.94 15.39 -8.20
C TRP A 4 -7.10 14.23 -7.22
N LEU A 5 -8.33 13.82 -6.90
CA LEU A 5 -8.55 12.69 -6.00
C LEU A 5 -8.01 11.39 -6.59
N SER A 6 -8.15 11.19 -7.91
CA SER A 6 -7.64 9.99 -8.59
C SER A 6 -6.11 9.94 -8.66
N ILE A 7 -5.47 11.11 -8.80
CA ILE A 7 -4.02 11.24 -8.82
C ILE A 7 -3.48 10.98 -7.41
N VAL A 8 -4.14 11.54 -6.39
CA VAL A 8 -3.77 11.33 -4.98
C VAL A 8 -3.98 9.86 -4.59
N THR A 9 -5.10 9.22 -4.94
CA THR A 9 -5.30 7.80 -4.63
C THR A 9 -4.30 6.89 -5.35
N ARG A 10 -3.95 7.17 -6.61
CA ARG A 10 -2.87 6.45 -7.31
C ARG A 10 -1.50 6.68 -6.69
N ALA A 11 -1.18 7.91 -6.32
CA ALA A 11 0.13 8.26 -5.75
C ALA A 11 0.31 7.69 -4.34
N THR A 12 -0.76 7.68 -3.54
CA THR A 12 -0.77 7.16 -2.17
C THR A 12 -1.04 5.64 -2.08
N GLY A 13 -1.57 5.05 -3.15
CA GLY A 13 -1.99 3.65 -3.19
C GLY A 13 -3.21 3.37 -2.31
N LEU A 14 -3.95 4.38 -1.83
CA LEU A 14 -5.14 4.18 -0.99
C LEU A 14 -6.30 3.63 -1.82
N PRO A 15 -7.01 2.58 -1.34
CA PRO A 15 -8.19 2.07 -2.02
C PRO A 15 -9.31 3.11 -2.00
N ASP A 16 -10.13 3.12 -3.04
CA ASP A 16 -11.38 3.87 -3.00
C ASP A 16 -12.25 3.38 -1.83
N LYS A 17 -12.97 4.32 -1.18
CA LYS A 17 -13.85 4.03 -0.04
C LYS A 17 -14.86 2.90 -0.29
N ARG A 18 -15.16 2.62 -1.56
CA ARG A 18 -16.06 1.54 -1.98
C ARG A 18 -15.49 0.15 -1.65
N TYR A 19 -14.20 -0.05 -1.87
CA TYR A 19 -13.50 -1.30 -1.61
C TYR A 19 -13.36 -1.61 -0.11
N LEU A 20 -13.41 -0.59 0.75
CA LEU A 20 -13.41 -0.77 2.21
C LEU A 20 -14.72 -1.36 2.76
N ASN A 21 -15.76 -1.53 1.93
CA ASN A 21 -16.97 -2.25 2.33
C ASN A 21 -16.78 -3.77 2.31
N ASP A 22 -15.71 -4.25 1.67
CA ASP A 22 -15.36 -5.67 1.70
C ASP A 22 -14.60 -5.99 3.00
N PRO A 23 -15.03 -7.00 3.78
CA PRO A 23 -14.41 -7.32 5.05
C PRO A 23 -12.95 -7.77 4.90
N VAL A 24 -12.59 -8.44 3.80
CA VAL A 24 -11.22 -8.92 3.53
C VAL A 24 -10.30 -7.73 3.22
N ILE A 25 -10.74 -6.82 2.35
CA ILE A 25 -9.97 -5.61 2.00
C ILE A 25 -9.84 -4.68 3.21
N PHE A 26 -10.90 -4.55 4.01
CA PHE A 26 -10.90 -3.73 5.22
C PHE A 26 -9.94 -4.26 6.28
N ARG A 27 -9.87 -5.58 6.49
CA ARG A 27 -8.88 -6.20 7.39
C ARG A 27 -7.46 -5.96 6.93
N TYR A 28 -7.19 -6.14 5.63
CA TYR A 28 -5.87 -5.84 5.07
C TYR A 28 -5.48 -4.37 5.29
N TYR A 29 -6.45 -3.46 5.11
CA TYR A 29 -6.29 -2.03 5.38
C TYR A 29 -5.93 -1.77 6.85
N GLN A 30 -6.68 -2.33 7.79
CA GLN A 30 -6.47 -2.12 9.22
C GLN A 30 -5.08 -2.57 9.69
N GLN A 31 -4.58 -3.71 9.20
CA GLN A 31 -3.25 -4.18 9.57
C GLN A 31 -2.13 -3.27 9.03
N LYS A 32 -2.30 -2.74 7.82
CA LYS A 32 -1.26 -1.94 7.17
C LYS A 32 -1.32 -0.47 7.59
N ILE A 33 -2.50 0.07 7.86
CA ILE A 33 -2.64 1.48 8.25
C ILE A 33 -1.98 1.80 9.59
N GLN A 34 -1.87 0.84 10.51
CA GLN A 34 -1.12 1.04 11.76
C GLN A 34 0.36 1.38 11.50
N LYS A 35 0.93 0.90 10.39
CA LYS A 35 2.34 1.13 10.00
C LYS A 35 2.51 2.31 9.05
N ALA A 36 1.43 2.76 8.40
CA ALA A 36 1.40 3.89 7.49
C ALA A 36 1.84 5.24 8.10
N PRO A 37 1.43 5.64 9.32
CA PRO A 37 1.82 6.93 9.88
C PRO A 37 3.34 7.00 10.11
N PHE A 38 3.98 5.91 10.52
CA PHE A 38 5.43 5.87 10.69
C PHE A 38 6.19 6.06 9.38
N ALA A 39 5.72 5.43 8.30
CA ALA A 39 6.31 5.60 6.97
C ALA A 39 6.12 7.04 6.47
N LEU A 40 4.96 7.65 6.69
CA LEU A 40 4.67 9.02 6.30
C LEU A 40 5.49 10.04 7.10
N VAL A 41 5.60 9.87 8.42
CA VAL A 41 6.45 10.71 9.29
C VAL A 41 7.92 10.59 8.90
N GLY A 42 8.41 9.37 8.65
CA GLY A 42 9.77 9.17 8.16
C GLY A 42 10.00 9.87 6.82
N TRP A 43 9.04 9.79 5.90
CA TRP A 43 9.14 10.41 4.59
C TRP A 43 9.15 11.94 4.67
N THR A 44 8.27 12.54 5.48
CA THR A 44 8.25 14.00 5.68
C THR A 44 9.52 14.51 6.36
N LEU A 45 10.07 13.76 7.32
CA LEU A 45 11.37 14.09 7.92
C LEU A 45 12.50 14.06 6.89
N CYS A 46 12.57 13.04 6.03
CA CYS A 46 13.57 12.97 4.97
C CYS A 46 13.42 14.13 3.98
N PHE A 47 12.18 14.50 3.63
CA PHE A 47 11.90 15.62 2.75
C PHE A 47 12.37 16.96 3.36
N LEU A 48 12.03 17.22 4.62
CA LEU A 48 12.47 18.41 5.34
C LEU A 48 14.00 18.47 5.50
N ALA A 49 14.62 17.34 5.80
CA ALA A 49 16.08 17.23 5.88
C ALA A 49 16.74 17.53 4.52
N THR A 50 16.14 17.08 3.42
CA THR A 50 16.63 17.37 2.05
C THR A 50 16.60 18.87 1.78
N ILE A 51 15.52 19.55 2.15
CA ILE A 51 15.40 21.02 2.03
C ILE A 51 16.44 21.72 2.91
N GLY A 52 16.55 21.31 4.18
CA GLY A 52 17.49 21.92 5.13
C GLY A 52 18.95 21.79 4.71
N VAL A 53 19.34 20.60 4.23
CA VAL A 53 20.69 20.34 3.71
C VAL A 53 20.97 21.13 2.44
N SER A 54 19.96 21.31 1.57
CA SER A 54 20.12 22.06 0.32
C SER A 54 20.21 23.58 0.51
N LEU A 55 19.56 24.13 1.54
CA LEU A 55 19.46 25.58 1.76
C LEU A 55 20.38 26.14 2.84
N GLY A 56 20.78 25.32 3.83
CA GLY A 56 21.33 25.83 5.08
C GLY A 56 22.71 25.30 5.47
N LEU A 57 23.30 24.38 4.72
CA LEU A 57 24.56 23.74 5.07
C LEU A 57 25.64 24.03 4.05
N GLU A 58 26.67 24.77 4.46
CA GLU A 58 27.93 24.92 3.72
C GLU A 58 28.75 23.62 3.82
N LEU A 59 28.32 22.61 3.08
CA LEU A 59 29.03 21.34 2.91
C LEU A 59 29.87 21.39 1.64
N SER A 60 30.98 20.65 1.62
CA SER A 60 31.68 20.35 0.37
C SER A 60 30.72 19.67 -0.61
N ASN A 61 30.77 20.06 -1.89
CA ASN A 61 29.88 19.55 -2.95
C ASN A 61 29.80 18.02 -3.00
N GLN A 62 30.90 17.31 -2.71
CA GLN A 62 30.94 15.84 -2.70
C GLN A 62 30.14 15.25 -1.54
N ILE A 63 30.21 15.87 -0.36
CA ILE A 63 29.47 15.44 0.84
C ILE A 63 27.98 15.78 0.67
N LEU A 64 27.68 16.95 0.13
CA LEU A 64 26.32 17.37 -0.19
C LEU A 64 25.63 16.37 -1.13
N LEU A 65 26.31 16.00 -2.23
CA LEU A 65 25.79 15.03 -3.20
C LEU A 65 25.53 13.66 -2.54
N LEU A 66 26.45 13.18 -1.71
CA LEU A 66 26.32 11.90 -1.03
C LEU A 66 25.14 11.88 -0.04
N VAL A 67 24.97 12.94 0.74
CA VAL A 67 23.85 13.08 1.69
C VAL A 67 22.52 13.13 0.95
N LEU A 68 22.42 13.90 -0.14
CA LEU A 68 21.22 13.98 -0.97
C LEU A 68 20.87 12.62 -1.60
N LEU A 69 21.87 11.86 -2.04
CA LEU A 69 21.66 10.53 -2.62
C LEU A 69 21.11 9.54 -1.57
N ILE A 70 21.62 9.58 -0.34
CA ILE A 70 21.11 8.79 0.78
C ILE A 70 19.67 9.18 1.13
N LEU A 71 19.38 10.49 1.24
CA LEU A 71 18.04 10.99 1.53
C LEU A 71 17.03 10.63 0.43
N PHE A 72 17.46 10.68 -0.83
CA PHE A 72 16.63 10.27 -1.96
C PHE A 72 16.33 8.78 -1.91
N LEU A 73 17.34 7.93 -1.67
CA LEU A 73 17.14 6.48 -1.49
C LEU A 73 16.17 6.19 -0.34
N LEU A 74 16.33 6.86 0.81
CA LEU A 74 15.43 6.71 1.96
C LEU A 74 14.00 7.12 1.60
N MET A 75 13.82 8.23 0.88
CA MET A 75 12.50 8.66 0.42
C MET A 75 11.87 7.66 -0.52
N VAL A 76 12.60 7.07 -1.47
CA VAL A 76 12.09 6.01 -2.36
C VAL A 76 11.66 4.78 -1.56
N VAL A 77 12.47 4.34 -0.60
CA VAL A 77 12.13 3.19 0.26
C VAL A 77 10.88 3.48 1.08
N LEU A 78 10.80 4.64 1.72
CA LEU A 78 9.64 5.02 2.54
C LEU A 78 8.37 5.22 1.71
N GLN A 79 8.49 5.79 0.50
CA GLN A 79 7.39 5.91 -0.45
C GLN A 79 6.84 4.53 -0.85
N SER A 80 7.72 3.56 -1.12
CA SER A 80 7.28 2.19 -1.42
C SER A 80 6.51 1.58 -0.25
N ARG A 81 6.91 1.88 1.00
CA ARG A 81 6.20 1.41 2.21
C ARG A 81 4.86 2.09 2.39
N TYR A 82 4.74 3.35 1.98
CA TYR A 82 3.50 4.12 2.01
C TYR A 82 2.46 3.62 0.99
N GLN A 83 2.88 3.12 -0.17
CA GLN A 83 2.01 2.50 -1.19
C GLN A 83 1.56 1.06 -0.83
N PHE A 84 1.16 0.83 0.41
CA PHE A 84 0.92 -0.53 0.93
C PHE A 84 -0.32 -1.23 0.34
N MET A 85 -1.22 -0.45 -0.26
CA MET A 85 -2.46 -0.91 -0.91
C MET A 85 -2.37 -0.87 -2.45
N HIS A 86 -1.16 -0.71 -3.02
CA HIS A 86 -0.98 -0.74 -4.47
C HIS A 86 -1.44 -2.09 -5.06
N PRO A 87 -2.19 -2.09 -6.18
CA PRO A 87 -2.81 -3.31 -6.72
C PRO A 87 -1.81 -4.39 -7.12
N GLU A 88 -0.56 -4.04 -7.43
CA GLU A 88 0.49 -5.01 -7.77
C GLU A 88 1.16 -5.65 -6.55
N ARG A 89 0.86 -5.19 -5.32
CA ARG A 89 1.46 -5.79 -4.14
C ARG A 89 0.92 -7.20 -3.90
N CYS A 90 1.86 -8.11 -3.70
CA CYS A 90 1.57 -9.48 -3.32
C CYS A 90 1.01 -9.54 -1.89
N ILE A 91 0.00 -10.38 -1.73
CA ILE A 91 -0.58 -10.75 -0.44
C ILE A 91 0.29 -11.84 0.17
N SER A 92 0.66 -11.67 1.44
CA SER A 92 1.43 -12.69 2.16
C SER A 92 0.56 -13.88 2.55
N ALA A 93 1.10 -15.10 2.50
CA ALA A 93 0.43 -16.31 2.96
C ALA A 93 -0.08 -16.25 4.43
N ARG A 94 0.58 -15.45 5.29
CA ARG A 94 0.10 -15.19 6.66
C ARG A 94 -1.25 -14.45 6.70
N PHE A 95 -1.43 -13.49 5.80
CA PHE A 95 -2.69 -12.77 5.69
C PHE A 95 -3.80 -13.68 5.17
N TYR A 96 -3.44 -14.62 4.28
CA TYR A 96 -4.39 -15.63 3.81
C TYR A 96 -4.94 -16.48 4.97
N GLN A 97 -4.08 -16.97 5.86
CA GLN A 97 -4.52 -17.70 7.06
C GLN A 97 -5.40 -16.85 7.98
N GLU A 98 -5.00 -15.59 8.21
CA GLU A 98 -5.78 -14.67 9.05
C GLU A 98 -7.19 -14.40 8.51
N VAL A 99 -7.38 -14.41 7.18
CA VAL A 99 -8.70 -14.24 6.55
C VAL A 99 -9.55 -15.51 6.68
N LEU A 100 -8.95 -16.69 6.58
CA LEU A 100 -9.65 -17.96 6.78
C LEU A 100 -10.13 -18.12 8.23
N ASP A 101 -9.33 -17.68 9.19
CA ASP A 101 -9.64 -17.74 10.62
C ASP A 101 -10.62 -16.64 11.09
N ASP A 102 -10.90 -15.65 10.24
CA ASP A 102 -11.75 -14.51 10.60
C ASP A 102 -13.25 -14.87 10.56
N ALA A 103 -13.93 -14.80 11.70
CA ALA A 103 -15.38 -15.05 11.81
C ALA A 103 -16.25 -13.96 11.13
N SER A 104 -15.68 -12.79 10.81
CA SER A 104 -16.41 -11.69 10.16
C SER A 104 -16.51 -11.83 8.63
N VAL A 105 -15.79 -12.78 8.03
CA VAL A 105 -15.83 -13.08 6.60
C VAL A 105 -16.76 -14.28 6.39
N SER A 106 -17.68 -14.18 5.42
CA SER A 106 -18.62 -15.27 5.15
C SER A 106 -17.92 -16.50 4.56
N ASP A 107 -18.43 -17.69 4.82
CA ASP A 107 -17.85 -18.95 4.32
C ASP A 107 -17.78 -18.99 2.78
N ILE A 108 -18.75 -18.36 2.11
CA ILE A 108 -18.75 -18.22 0.64
C ILE A 108 -17.58 -17.35 0.17
N GLN A 109 -17.30 -16.24 0.84
CA GLN A 109 -16.16 -15.37 0.52
C GLN A 109 -14.82 -16.06 0.81
N LYS A 110 -14.75 -16.85 1.89
CA LYS A 110 -13.56 -17.66 2.20
C LYS A 110 -13.30 -18.70 1.11
N ALA A 111 -14.34 -19.42 0.68
CA ALA A 111 -14.22 -20.41 -0.40
C ALA A 111 -13.80 -19.76 -1.73
N GLN A 112 -14.33 -18.58 -2.06
CA GLN A 112 -13.91 -17.82 -3.25
C GLN A 112 -12.45 -17.35 -3.16
N PHE A 113 -12.04 -16.86 -2.00
CA PHE A 113 -10.68 -16.40 -1.74
C PHE A 113 -9.67 -17.56 -1.74
N GLU A 114 -10.04 -18.71 -1.17
CA GLU A 114 -9.29 -19.96 -1.22
C GLU A 114 -9.14 -20.48 -2.65
N TYR A 115 -10.24 -20.51 -3.42
CA TYR A 115 -10.19 -20.88 -4.83
C TYR A 115 -9.23 -19.97 -5.60
N LEU A 116 -9.28 -18.65 -5.38
CA LEU A 116 -8.40 -17.71 -6.08
C LEU A 116 -6.93 -17.86 -5.65
N PHE A 117 -6.67 -18.15 -4.38
CA PHE A 117 -5.32 -18.33 -3.86
C PHE A 117 -4.68 -19.63 -4.34
N VAL A 118 -5.47 -20.71 -4.47
CA VAL A 118 -5.00 -22.04 -4.90
C VAL A 118 -4.91 -22.16 -6.43
N SER A 119 -5.86 -21.56 -7.17
CA SER A 119 -5.91 -21.67 -8.64
C SER A 119 -4.93 -20.77 -9.37
N LYS A 120 -4.44 -19.71 -8.72
CA LYS A 120 -3.54 -18.74 -9.35
C LYS A 120 -2.10 -19.27 -9.37
N VAL A 121 -1.54 -19.39 -10.57
CA VAL A 121 -0.14 -19.79 -10.79
C VAL A 121 0.83 -18.73 -10.29
N ASP A 122 0.44 -17.46 -10.39
CA ASP A 122 1.21 -16.31 -9.90
C ASP A 122 0.80 -15.90 -8.48
N ALA A 123 1.69 -15.18 -7.79
CA ALA A 123 1.39 -14.62 -6.48
C ALA A 123 0.10 -13.79 -6.49
N MET A 124 -0.79 -14.03 -5.51
CA MET A 124 -2.03 -13.27 -5.36
C MET A 124 -1.71 -11.82 -5.01
N THR A 125 -2.33 -10.87 -5.70
CA THR A 125 -2.12 -9.44 -5.48
C THR A 125 -3.36 -8.76 -4.92
N ILE A 126 -3.19 -7.57 -4.33
CA ILE A 126 -4.30 -6.73 -3.85
C ILE A 126 -5.25 -6.37 -5.01
N GLY A 127 -4.74 -6.23 -6.23
CA GLY A 127 -5.56 -6.01 -7.42
C GLY A 127 -6.53 -7.15 -7.70
N ASP A 128 -6.17 -8.39 -7.36
CA ASP A 128 -7.07 -9.53 -7.51
C ASP A 128 -8.22 -9.49 -6.51
N LEU A 129 -7.96 -9.01 -5.28
CA LEU A 129 -9.02 -8.75 -4.30
C LEU A 129 -10.02 -7.70 -4.81
N TYR A 130 -9.51 -6.61 -5.42
CA TYR A 130 -10.38 -5.59 -6.01
C TYR A 130 -11.21 -6.15 -7.17
N ARG A 131 -10.62 -6.98 -8.03
CA ARG A 131 -11.33 -7.66 -9.12
C ARG A 131 -12.38 -8.64 -8.60
N LEU A 132 -12.09 -9.39 -7.54
CA LEU A 132 -13.05 -10.30 -6.91
C LEU A 132 -14.23 -9.53 -6.32
N TYR A 133 -13.97 -8.40 -5.67
CA TYR A 133 -15.02 -7.51 -5.18
C TYR A 133 -15.91 -6.98 -6.32
N ASP A 134 -15.30 -6.50 -7.41
CA ASP A 134 -16.02 -5.97 -8.56
C ASP A 134 -16.84 -7.07 -9.28
N PHE A 135 -16.31 -8.30 -9.35
CA PHE A 135 -17.02 -9.47 -9.87
C PHE A 135 -18.26 -9.82 -9.02
N ASN A 136 -18.11 -9.88 -7.70
CA ASN A 136 -19.20 -10.20 -6.77
C ASN A 136 -20.33 -9.16 -6.77
N ARG A 137 -20.08 -7.93 -7.21
CA ARG A 137 -21.10 -6.89 -7.39
C ARG A 137 -21.68 -6.80 -8.80
N GLY A 138 -21.37 -7.76 -9.66
CA GLY A 138 -21.96 -7.86 -11.00
C GLY A 138 -21.29 -6.96 -12.02
N GLY A 139 -19.97 -6.74 -11.92
CA GLY A 139 -19.09 -6.22 -12.97
C GLY A 139 -19.72 -5.13 -13.85
N ARG A 140 -19.73 -3.89 -13.36
CA ARG A 140 -20.03 -2.72 -14.19
C ARG A 140 -18.76 -2.11 -14.74
#